data_AF-A0A6H1ZGY8-F1
#
_entry.id   AF-A0A6H1ZGY8-F1
#
_cell.length_a   1.000
_cell.length_b   1.000
_cell.length_c   1.000
_cell.angle_alpha   90.00
_cell.angle_beta   90.00
_cell.angle_gamma   90.00
#
_symmetry.space_group_name_H-M   'P 1'
#
loop_
_entity.id
_entity.type
_entity.pdbx_description
1 polymer ?
#
loop_
_entity_poly.entity_id
_entity_poly.type
_entity_poly.pdbx_seq_one_letter_code
_entity_poly.pdbx_strand_id
1 'polypeptide(L)'
;MYQINERRLNVTKSESEWVAIDDTNIVAYLHYCGFKFTPFKKGGDGRVGFKVYGDIDATLASFYDNNKIGIQDYVACLKKVRGSMFLIKGMGESEIEQQHDKVHMRLLDKED
;
A
#
# COMPACT_ATOMS: atom_id res chain seq x y z
N MET A 1 25.08 7.81 -14.01
CA MET A 1 24.65 6.55 -13.37
C MET A 1 24.63 6.80 -11.87
N TYR A 2 23.45 6.88 -11.24
CA TYR A 2 23.37 7.00 -9.79
C TYR A 2 23.14 5.61 -9.20
N GLN A 3 24.11 5.16 -8.39
CA GLN A 3 24.06 3.91 -7.64
C GLN A 3 23.04 4.06 -6.52
N ILE A 4 21.99 3.25 -6.55
CA ILE A 4 21.00 3.17 -5.46
C ILE A 4 21.68 2.38 -4.33
N ASN A 5 21.97 3.06 -3.23
CA ASN A 5 22.53 2.45 -2.02
C ASN A 5 21.48 1.57 -1.34
N GLU A 6 21.64 0.25 -1.45
CA GLU A 6 20.86 -0.78 -0.77
C GLU A 6 21.17 -0.83 0.75
N ARG A 7 20.83 0.22 1.49
CA ARG A 7 20.78 0.10 2.95
C ARG A 7 19.54 -0.70 3.34
N ARG A 8 19.75 -2.02 3.48
CA ARG A 8 18.84 -2.96 4.15
C ARG A 8 18.52 -2.42 5.55
N LEU A 9 17.34 -1.83 5.71
CA LEU A 9 16.75 -1.59 7.01
C LEU A 9 16.16 -2.92 7.49
N ASN A 10 16.84 -3.55 8.45
CA ASN A 10 16.27 -4.60 9.28
C ASN A 10 15.15 -3.97 10.12
N VAL A 11 13.91 -4.06 9.67
CA VAL A 11 12.72 -3.77 10.50
C VAL A 11 11.77 -4.93 10.35
N THR A 12 11.80 -5.83 11.33
CA THR A 12 10.90 -6.96 11.50
C THR A 12 9.53 -6.49 12.00
N LYS A 13 8.85 -5.58 11.28
CA LYS A 13 7.39 -5.49 11.38
C LYS A 13 6.83 -6.57 10.46
N SER A 14 6.13 -7.54 11.05
CA SER A 14 5.47 -8.60 10.27
C SER A 14 4.54 -8.00 9.21
N GLU A 15 4.41 -8.63 8.03
CA GLU A 15 3.47 -8.19 6.97
C GLU A 15 2.01 -8.10 7.47
N SER A 16 1.72 -8.63 8.66
CA SER A 16 0.44 -8.52 9.37
C SER A 16 0.17 -7.15 10.01
N GLU A 17 1.19 -6.31 10.24
CA GLU A 17 1.00 -4.97 10.81
C GLU A 17 0.72 -3.93 9.72
N TRP A 18 -0.43 -3.27 9.82
CA TRP A 18 -0.87 -2.24 8.89
C TRP A 18 -1.41 -1.02 9.63
N VAL A 19 -1.35 0.13 8.96
CA VAL A 19 -1.92 1.40 9.42
C VAL A 19 -3.06 1.81 8.49
N ALA A 20 -4.17 2.26 9.07
CA ALA A 20 -5.29 2.82 8.34
C ALA A 20 -4.97 4.26 7.90
N ILE A 21 -5.01 4.55 6.61
CA ILE A 21 -4.81 5.89 6.06
C ILE A 21 -5.96 6.23 5.12
N ASP A 22 -6.53 7.43 5.27
CA ASP A 22 -7.63 7.91 4.43
C ASP A 22 -7.17 8.88 3.32
N ASP A 23 -5.94 9.40 3.41
CA ASP A 23 -5.39 10.38 2.46
C ASP A 23 -4.68 9.71 1.28
N THR A 24 -5.22 9.93 0.08
CA THR A 24 -4.65 9.38 -1.16
C THR A 24 -3.24 9.86 -1.49
N ASN A 25 -2.86 11.08 -1.10
CA ASN A 25 -1.53 11.62 -1.39
C ASN A 25 -0.49 10.94 -0.50
N ILE A 26 -0.81 10.74 0.78
CA ILE A 26 0.04 10.00 1.71
C ILE A 26 0.22 8.56 1.22
N VAL A 27 -0.88 7.88 0.84
CA VAL A 27 -0.82 6.51 0.32
C VAL A 27 -0.03 6.45 -1.00
N ALA A 28 -0.19 7.43 -1.89
CA ALA A 28 0.57 7.50 -3.14
C ALA A 28 2.08 7.71 -2.90
N TYR A 29 2.45 8.55 -1.93
CA TYR A 29 3.84 8.74 -1.53
C TYR A 29 4.44 7.48 -0.91
N LEU A 30 3.72 6.84 0.02
CA LEU A 30 4.15 5.57 0.62
C LEU A 30 4.29 4.49 -0.46
N HIS A 31 3.36 4.40 -1.40
CA HIS A 31 3.48 3.46 -2.52
C HIS A 31 4.69 3.77 -3.41
N TYR A 32 4.97 5.05 -3.68
CA TYR A 32 6.16 5.48 -4.39
C TYR A 32 7.45 5.04 -3.66
N CYS A 33 7.45 5.10 -2.32
CA CYS A 33 8.56 4.62 -1.48
C CYS A 33 8.61 3.09 -1.32
N GLY A 34 7.72 2.33 -1.98
CA GLY A 34 7.74 0.87 -2.01
C GLY A 34 6.79 0.18 -1.04
N PHE A 35 5.95 0.92 -0.32
CA PHE A 35 4.97 0.31 0.58
C PHE A 35 3.80 -0.32 -0.18
N LYS A 36 3.37 -1.50 0.30
CA LYS A 36 2.16 -2.17 -0.18
C LYS A 36 0.93 -1.52 0.44
N PHE A 37 -0.14 -1.39 -0.33
CA PHE A 37 -1.42 -0.92 0.18
C PHE A 37 -2.59 -1.74 -0.35
N THR A 38 -3.64 -1.83 0.46
CA THR A 38 -4.91 -2.46 0.08
C THR A 38 -6.06 -1.53 0.48
N PRO A 39 -6.91 -1.12 -0.45
CA PRO A 39 -8.08 -0.32 -0.10
C PRO A 39 -9.10 -1.18 0.69
N PHE A 40 -9.94 -0.55 1.51
CA PHE A 40 -11.07 -1.20 2.18
C PHE A 40 -12.27 -0.24 2.32
N LYS A 41 -13.50 -0.77 2.38
CA LYS A 41 -14.69 0.03 2.70
C LYS A 41 -14.65 0.43 4.18
N LYS A 42 -14.69 1.72 4.47
CA LYS A 42 -14.65 2.27 5.81
C LYS A 42 -16.09 2.51 6.29
N GLY A 43 -16.67 1.53 6.98
CA GLY A 43 -18.06 1.63 7.46
C GLY A 43 -19.10 1.58 6.34
N GLY A 44 -20.36 1.87 6.69
CA GLY A 44 -21.51 1.80 5.77
C GLY A 44 -21.78 3.05 4.94
N ASP A 45 -20.95 4.09 5.02
CA ASP A 45 -21.16 5.39 4.38
C ASP A 45 -20.51 5.52 2.99
N GLY A 46 -19.89 4.45 2.49
CA GLY A 46 -19.25 4.40 1.18
C GLY A 46 -17.86 5.06 1.13
N ARG A 47 -17.27 5.42 2.27
CA ARG A 47 -15.88 5.88 2.31
C ARG A 47 -14.91 4.73 2.08
N VAL A 48 -13.75 5.06 1.51
CA VAL A 48 -12.65 4.11 1.28
C VAL A 48 -11.46 4.53 2.14
N GLY A 49 -10.98 3.61 2.97
CA GLY A 49 -9.69 3.72 3.64
C GLY A 49 -8.65 2.83 2.96
N PHE A 50 -7.39 2.98 3.35
CA PHE A 50 -6.28 2.17 2.85
C PHE A 50 -5.54 1.54 4.01
N LYS A 51 -5.32 0.22 3.95
CA LYS A 51 -4.36 -0.48 4.79
C LYS A 51 -2.99 -0.32 4.13
N VAL A 52 -2.04 0.28 4.82
CA VAL A 52 -0.64 0.34 4.37
C VAL A 52 0.19 -0.55 5.28
N TYR A 53 0.93 -1.48 4.69
CA TYR A 53 1.63 -2.55 5.41
C TYR A 53 3.08 -2.19 5.67
N GLY A 54 3.56 -2.44 6.89
CA GLY A 54 4.95 -2.20 7.30
C GLY A 54 5.14 -0.96 8.18
N ASP A 55 6.40 -0.63 8.45
CA ASP A 55 6.77 0.50 9.31
C ASP A 55 6.86 1.82 8.53
N ILE A 56 5.81 2.64 8.61
CA ILE A 56 5.66 3.82 7.77
C ILE A 56 6.20 5.12 8.39
N ASP A 57 6.49 5.15 9.69
CA ASP A 57 6.66 6.38 10.46
C ASP A 57 7.80 7.27 9.92
N ALA A 58 8.95 6.67 9.62
CA ALA A 58 10.09 7.40 9.07
C ALA A 58 9.81 7.97 7.67
N THR A 59 9.11 7.20 6.82
CA THR A 59 8.73 7.65 5.48
C THR A 59 7.64 8.72 5.55
N LEU A 60 6.71 8.61 6.48
CA LEU A 60 5.67 9.60 6.70
C LEU A 60 6.26 10.94 7.18
N ALA A 61 7.26 10.91 8.07
CA ALA A 61 8.00 12.12 8.44
C ALA A 61 8.64 12.79 7.21
N SER A 62 9.29 11.99 6.34
CA SER A 62 9.90 12.48 5.10
C SER A 62 8.90 13.13 4.13
N PHE A 63 7.65 12.66 4.10
CA PHE A 63 6.58 13.31 3.34
C PHE A 63 6.32 14.74 3.84
N TYR A 64 6.21 14.91 5.16
CA TYR A 64 5.98 16.23 5.78
C TYR A 64 7.19 17.17 5.68
N ASP A 65 8.40 16.62 5.55
CA ASP A 65 9.63 17.38 5.29
C ASP A 65 9.75 17.87 3.84
N ASN A 66 8.73 17.69 2.99
CA ASN A 66 8.71 18.07 1.58
C ASN A 66 9.87 17.46 0.77
N ASN A 67 10.17 16.18 1.03
CA ASN A 67 11.18 15.46 0.25
C ASN A 67 10.85 15.48 -1.25
N LYS A 68 11.86 15.76 -2.08
CA LYS A 68 11.67 15.91 -3.53
C LYS A 68 11.53 14.53 -4.19
N ILE A 69 10.50 14.38 -5.01
CA ILE A 69 10.20 13.14 -5.74
C ILE A 69 10.00 13.41 -7.23
N GLY A 70 10.16 12.37 -8.04
CA GLY A 70 9.87 12.42 -9.47
C GLY A 70 8.36 12.59 -9.73
N ILE A 71 7.98 13.65 -10.44
CA ILE A 71 6.56 13.97 -10.66
C ILE A 71 5.81 12.90 -11.47
N GLN A 72 6.47 12.30 -12.46
CA GLN A 72 5.85 11.28 -13.31
C GLN A 72 5.55 10.00 -12.53
N ASP A 73 6.51 9.54 -11.72
CA ASP A 73 6.37 8.35 -10.88
C ASP A 73 5.32 8.55 -9.80
N TYR A 74 5.31 9.73 -9.16
CA TYR A 74 4.28 10.09 -8.18
C TYR A 74 2.89 10.08 -8.81
N VAL A 75 2.71 10.69 -9.99
CA VAL A 75 1.43 10.70 -10.70
C VAL A 75 0.98 9.28 -11.08
N ALA A 76 1.91 8.40 -11.48
CA ALA A 76 1.61 6.99 -11.74
C ALA A 76 1.10 6.28 -10.47
N CYS A 77 1.75 6.52 -9.32
CA CYS A 77 1.32 5.97 -8.03
C CYS A 77 -0.06 6.50 -7.62
N LEU A 78 -0.30 7.80 -7.75
CA LEU A 78 -1.59 8.42 -7.42
C LEU A 78 -2.73 7.87 -8.29
N LYS A 79 -2.48 7.63 -9.58
CA LYS A 79 -3.45 6.98 -10.48
C LYS A 79 -3.77 5.54 -10.03
N LYS A 80 -2.77 4.76 -9.61
CA LYS A 80 -3.00 3.40 -9.06
C LYS A 80 -3.85 3.43 -7.79
N VAL A 81 -3.53 4.33 -6.85
CA VAL A 81 -4.29 4.49 -5.59
C VAL A 81 -5.75 4.82 -5.90
N ARG A 82 -6.00 5.82 -6.76
CA ARG A 82 -7.37 6.18 -7.17
C ARG A 82 -8.08 5.06 -7.91
N GLY A 83 -7.40 4.36 -8.82
CA GLY A 83 -7.94 3.22 -9.54
C GLY A 83 -8.39 2.08 -8.60
N SER A 84 -7.63 1.84 -7.54
CA SER A 84 -7.93 0.79 -6.56
C SER A 84 -9.24 1.00 -5.79
N MET A 85 -9.68 2.26 -5.62
CA MET A 85 -10.96 2.57 -4.97
C MET A 85 -12.16 2.00 -5.74
N PHE A 86 -12.06 1.92 -7.08
CA PHE A 86 -13.13 1.39 -7.92
C PHE A 86 -13.24 -0.13 -7.85
N LEU A 87 -12.16 -0.84 -7.47
CA LEU A 87 -12.18 -2.29 -7.28
C LEU A 87 -13.15 -2.67 -6.15
N ILE A 88 -13.22 -1.86 -5.09
CA ILE A 88 -14.12 -2.09 -3.94
C ILE A 88 -15.57 -1.74 -4.24
N LYS A 89 -15.79 -0.81 -5.18
CA LYS A 89 -17.14 -0.43 -5.60
C LYS A 89 -17.86 -1.58 -6.32
N GLY A 90 -17.11 -2.47 -6.98
CA GLY A 90 -17.65 -3.66 -7.67
C GLY A 90 -17.69 -4.93 -6.83
N MET A 91 -16.90 -5.04 -5.77
CA MET A 91 -16.84 -6.23 -4.92
C MET A 91 -17.88 -6.14 -3.79
N GLY A 92 -18.76 -7.14 -3.71
CA GLY A 92 -19.55 -7.41 -2.51
C GLY A 92 -18.63 -7.69 -1.33
N GLU A 93 -19.09 -7.42 -0.11
CA GLU A 93 -18.29 -7.57 1.13
C GLU A 93 -17.61 -8.95 1.28
N SER A 94 -18.09 -9.98 0.59
CA SER A 94 -17.61 -11.36 0.62
C SER A 94 -16.40 -11.70 -0.27
N GLU A 95 -15.98 -10.85 -1.20
CA GLU A 95 -14.89 -11.18 -2.16
C GLU A 95 -13.51 -10.62 -1.79
N ILE A 96 -13.45 -9.65 -0.86
CA ILE A 96 -12.19 -9.01 -0.44
C ILE A 96 -11.34 -9.97 0.43
N GLU A 97 -11.99 -10.87 1.17
CA GLU A 97 -11.33 -11.83 2.06
C GLU A 97 -10.78 -13.05 1.29
N GLN A 98 -11.47 -13.49 0.23
CA GLN A 98 -11.09 -14.71 -0.53
C GLN A 98 -9.87 -14.54 -1.44
N GLN A 99 -9.53 -13.31 -1.84
CA GLN A 99 -8.32 -13.07 -2.65
C GLN A 99 -7.02 -13.22 -1.82
N HIS A 100 -7.10 -13.01 -0.49
CA HIS A 100 -5.96 -13.16 0.42
C HIS A 100 -5.62 -14.65 0.63
N ASP A 101 -6.62 -15.51 0.82
CA ASP A 101 -6.42 -16.95 1.03
C ASP A 101 -5.92 -17.69 -0.22
N LYS A 102 -6.37 -17.28 -1.41
CA LYS A 102 -5.97 -17.93 -2.68
C LYS A 102 -4.53 -17.63 -3.10
N VAL A 103 -3.99 -16.47 -2.73
CA VAL A 103 -2.58 -16.11 -2.98
C VAL A 103 -1.66 -16.79 -1.97
N HIS A 104 -2.10 -16.92 -0.71
CA HIS A 104 -1.34 -17.60 0.33
C HIS A 104 -1.20 -19.11 0.05
N MET A 105 -2.27 -19.77 -0.40
CA MET A 105 -2.23 -21.20 -0.76
C MET A 105 -1.33 -21.49 -1.98
N ARG A 106 -1.26 -20.60 -2.99
CA ARG A 106 -0.42 -20.82 -4.18
C ARG A 106 1.09 -20.71 -3.94
N LEU A 107 1.50 -20.13 -2.82
CA LEU A 107 2.92 -19.99 -2.46
C LEU A 107 3.44 -21.16 -1.63
N LEU A 108 2.55 -21.95 -1.02
CA LEU A 108 2.90 -23.16 -0.27
C LEU A 108 3.05 -24.40 -1.17
N ASP A 109 2.46 -24.41 -2.37
CA ASP A 109 2.54 -25.56 -3.30
C ASP A 109 3.75 -25.50 -4.27
N LYS A 110 4.75 -24.64 -4.02
CA LYS A 110 5.94 -24.50 -4.89
C LYS A 110 7.28 -24.78 -4.22
N GLU A 111 7.25 -25.29 -2.99
CA GLU A 111 8.42 -25.81 -2.31
C GLU A 111 8.33 -27.34 -2.16
N ASP A 112 8.35 -28.04 -3.30
CA ASP A 112 8.78 -29.45 -3.42
C ASP A 112 9.45 -29.67 -4.80
#